data_AF-A0AAV5TBY5-F1
#
_entry.id   AF-A0AAV5TBY5-F1
#
_cell.length_a   1.000
_cell.length_b   1.000
_cell.length_c   1.000
_cell.angle_alpha   90.00
_cell.angle_beta   90.00
_cell.angle_gamma   90.00
#
_symmetry.space_group_name_H-M   'P 1'
#
loop_
_entity.id
_entity.type
_entity.pdbx_description
1 polymer ?
#
loop_
_entity_poly.entity_id
_entity_poly.type
_entity_poly.pdbx_seq_one_letter_code
_entity_poly.pdbx_strand_id
1 'polypeptide(L)'
;NRVYEVSDQLDNYLAPELKEIEQLDEEAKKSEYKNEIVWRNVGVQIGLHIGAASGLYFALTTASWKTNVWMVVMTLYAGNSVTAGAHRMWCHKAFKANFWVRLFLMIGTTLSIQNDVIEWARDHRVHHKWADSDADPHNINRGFFFSHVGWLMVRKHPKVKEMGAKVDMSDLEADPILAFQRKFYNLLVPLGVLFLTVVPVYFWNEDLFVSFFVSANLRLAIQLHGTWLINSAAHTYGYKPFDTKITAVDHFIYACLTNGEAWHNYHHTFPQDYRASEYMWRGNMSAVMIDFFAYMGWVWDRKRMSKEVSRVTSVSWFFCEICRIISESFAVPLIAPTMGLGYSTKRADENRIEPLVDPHNQTMKLDDGSRISQFVSDGVLLKRTYEDAATLYEGVRRGARVSMNGPMLGQRVKQENGSEPFVWSSYDEVITRSDNIAIGFRELGLPIGEDTFIGIYSKNRVEWIITELAAYAYSNAIVPIYDTLGNDACAFIINET
;
A
#
# COMPACT_ATOMS: atom_id res chain seq x y z
N ASN A 1 24.50 -3.11 -9.16
CA ASN A 1 23.05 -2.82 -9.16
C ASN A 1 22.18 -4.02 -8.76
N ARG A 2 22.50 -4.72 -7.66
CA ARG A 2 21.63 -5.81 -7.16
C ARG A 2 20.46 -5.20 -6.39
N VAL A 3 19.25 -5.71 -6.64
CA VAL A 3 18.06 -5.48 -5.80
C VAL A 3 17.99 -6.68 -4.86
N TYR A 4 17.80 -6.42 -3.57
CA TYR A 4 17.65 -7.49 -2.58
C TYR A 4 16.16 -7.74 -2.40
N GLU A 5 15.76 -8.99 -2.62
CA GLU A 5 14.40 -9.41 -2.29
C GLU A 5 14.33 -9.76 -0.81
N VAL A 6 13.42 -9.09 -0.09
CA VAL A 6 13.12 -9.40 1.30
C VAL A 6 12.01 -10.45 1.29
N SER A 7 12.32 -11.64 1.80
CA SER A 7 11.44 -12.82 1.77
C SER A 7 10.61 -13.01 3.04
N ASP A 8 10.93 -12.31 4.13
CA ASP A 8 10.23 -12.43 5.41
C ASP A 8 9.90 -11.04 5.99
N GLN A 9 8.69 -10.88 6.51
CA GLN A 9 8.26 -9.67 7.22
C GLN A 9 8.92 -9.53 8.60
N LEU A 10 9.39 -10.62 9.20
CA LEU A 10 9.96 -10.64 10.55
C LEU A 10 11.33 -9.92 10.67
N ASP A 11 12.03 -9.72 9.54
CA ASP A 11 13.30 -8.97 9.51
C ASP A 11 13.10 -7.43 9.46
N ASN A 12 11.85 -6.97 9.55
CA ASN A 12 11.52 -5.56 9.44
C ASN A 12 11.62 -4.83 10.78
N TYR A 13 12.69 -4.06 10.97
CA TYR A 13 12.93 -3.34 12.22
C TYR A 13 11.91 -2.24 12.59
N LEU A 14 11.05 -1.84 11.63
CA LEU A 14 9.96 -0.88 11.85
C LEU A 14 8.58 -1.56 11.75
N ALA A 15 8.52 -2.87 11.96
CA ALA A 15 7.25 -3.55 12.15
C ALA A 15 6.46 -2.94 13.34
N PRO A 16 5.11 -2.85 13.23
CA PRO A 16 4.26 -2.38 14.32
C PRO A 16 4.38 -3.24 15.58
N GLU A 17 4.44 -2.60 16.75
CA GLU A 17 4.48 -3.25 18.06
C GLU A 17 3.05 -3.47 18.59
N LEU A 18 2.29 -4.38 17.96
CA LEU A 18 0.85 -4.56 18.18
C LEU A 18 0.44 -4.69 19.65
N LYS A 19 1.21 -5.44 20.47
CA LYS A 19 0.94 -5.61 21.90
C LYS A 19 1.10 -4.31 22.69
N GLU A 20 2.09 -3.49 22.34
CA GLU A 20 2.28 -2.19 23.00
C GLU A 20 1.20 -1.19 22.55
N ILE A 21 0.75 -1.26 21.29
CA ILE A 21 -0.37 -0.47 20.78
C ILE A 21 -1.65 -0.78 21.58
N GLU A 22 -2.01 -2.06 21.72
CA GLU A 22 -3.17 -2.48 22.51
C GLU A 22 -3.11 -1.96 23.97
N GLN A 23 -1.92 -2.00 24.59
CA GLN A 23 -1.73 -1.46 25.93
C GLN A 23 -1.92 0.06 25.99
N LEU A 24 -1.37 0.79 25.01
CA LEU A 24 -1.54 2.24 24.91
C LEU A 24 -3.01 2.61 24.72
N ASP A 25 -3.76 1.85 23.93
CA ASP A 25 -5.19 2.08 23.69
C ASP A 25 -6.02 1.84 24.96
N GLU A 26 -5.70 0.78 25.73
CA GLU A 26 -6.33 0.53 27.03
C GLU A 26 -5.96 1.59 28.08
N GLU A 27 -4.74 2.14 28.04
CA GLU A 27 -4.36 3.29 28.87
C GLU A 27 -5.09 4.57 28.48
N ALA A 28 -5.22 4.85 27.18
CA ALA A 28 -5.89 6.03 26.65
C ALA A 28 -7.38 6.08 27.07
N LYS A 29 -8.04 4.92 27.19
CA LYS A 29 -9.42 4.82 27.69
C LYS A 29 -9.58 5.26 29.15
N LYS A 30 -8.51 5.27 29.96
CA LYS A 30 -8.58 5.56 31.41
C LYS A 30 -8.54 7.05 31.72
N SER A 31 -7.99 7.88 30.83
CA SER A 31 -7.87 9.33 31.08
C SER A 31 -7.89 10.11 29.78
N GLU A 32 -8.75 11.13 29.71
CA GLU A 32 -8.80 12.03 28.57
C GLU A 32 -7.63 13.03 28.62
N TYR A 33 -6.75 12.98 27.62
CA TYR A 33 -5.66 13.95 27.51
C TYR A 33 -6.13 15.25 26.86
N LYS A 34 -5.94 16.37 27.56
CA LYS A 34 -6.24 17.70 27.03
C LYS A 34 -5.02 18.30 26.33
N ASN A 35 -5.17 18.60 25.04
CA ASN A 35 -4.11 19.21 24.25
C ASN A 35 -3.76 20.63 24.73
N GLU A 36 -2.46 20.93 24.84
CA GLU A 36 -1.93 22.27 25.11
C GLU A 36 -1.59 22.96 23.78
N ILE A 37 -2.28 24.06 23.46
CA ILE A 37 -2.09 24.83 22.23
C ILE A 37 -0.83 25.69 22.31
N VAL A 38 0.02 25.61 21.29
CA VAL A 38 1.21 26.45 21.12
C VAL A 38 0.87 27.60 20.17
N TRP A 39 0.38 28.72 20.72
CA TRP A 39 -0.11 29.87 19.94
C TRP A 39 0.91 30.47 18.96
N ARG A 40 2.21 30.38 19.27
CA ARG A 40 3.28 30.75 18.34
C ARG A 40 3.18 29.95 17.04
N ASN A 41 2.99 28.63 17.13
CA ASN A 41 2.88 27.75 15.98
C ASN A 41 1.60 28.04 15.19
N VAL A 42 0.49 28.31 15.89
CA VAL A 42 -0.76 28.74 15.25
C VAL A 42 -0.54 30.00 14.41
N GLY A 43 0.12 31.02 14.97
CA GLY A 43 0.45 32.25 14.24
C GLY A 43 1.34 32.01 13.03
N VAL A 44 2.35 31.13 13.14
CA VAL A 44 3.21 30.73 12.01
C VAL A 44 2.40 30.04 10.92
N GLN A 45 1.50 29.12 11.28
CA GLN A 45 0.63 28.46 10.31
C GLN A 45 -0.29 29.46 9.62
N ILE A 46 -0.96 30.35 10.36
CA ILE A 46 -1.80 31.40 9.76
C ILE A 46 -0.98 32.27 8.79
N GLY A 47 0.21 32.71 9.21
CA GLY A 47 1.10 33.52 8.38
C GLY A 47 1.51 32.82 7.08
N LEU A 48 1.88 31.54 7.16
CA LEU A 48 2.21 30.72 5.98
C LEU A 48 1.04 30.65 5.00
N HIS A 49 -0.18 30.41 5.47
CA HIS A 49 -1.33 30.22 4.60
C HIS A 49 -1.82 31.54 3.98
N ILE A 50 -1.73 32.66 4.72
CA ILE A 50 -1.97 34.00 4.16
C ILE A 50 -0.93 34.30 3.07
N GLY A 51 0.35 34.04 3.35
CA GLY A 51 1.42 34.22 2.36
C GLY A 51 1.24 33.33 1.13
N ALA A 52 0.80 32.08 1.32
CA ALA A 52 0.48 31.17 0.22
C ALA A 52 -0.71 31.66 -0.62
N ALA A 53 -1.76 32.20 0.00
CA ALA A 53 -2.88 32.80 -0.72
C ALA A 53 -2.44 34.00 -1.57
N SER A 54 -1.58 34.88 -1.02
CA SER A 54 -0.95 35.96 -1.77
C SER A 54 -0.07 35.43 -2.91
N GLY A 55 0.73 34.40 -2.64
CA GLY A 55 1.56 33.74 -3.64
C GLY A 55 0.73 33.13 -4.77
N LEU A 56 -0.41 32.50 -4.48
CA LEU A 56 -1.31 31.95 -5.49
C LEU A 56 -1.89 33.07 -6.37
N TYR A 57 -2.32 34.17 -5.75
CA TYR A 57 -2.77 35.34 -6.48
C TYR A 57 -1.68 35.87 -7.44
N PHE A 58 -0.45 36.04 -6.96
CA PHE A 58 0.66 36.50 -7.79
C PHE A 58 1.02 35.49 -8.89
N ALA A 59 1.02 34.19 -8.59
CA ALA A 59 1.31 33.13 -9.56
C ALA A 59 0.35 33.16 -10.75
N LEU A 60 -0.92 33.52 -10.51
CA LEU A 60 -1.97 33.56 -11.54
C LEU A 60 -2.04 34.89 -12.30
N THR A 61 -1.56 35.99 -11.73
CA THR A 61 -1.80 37.34 -12.27
C THR A 61 -0.54 38.08 -12.71
N THR A 62 0.58 37.88 -12.00
CA THR A 62 1.74 38.79 -12.05
C THR A 62 3.04 38.06 -12.35
N ALA A 63 3.23 36.88 -11.75
CA ALA A 63 4.49 36.13 -11.83
C ALA A 63 4.81 35.74 -13.27
N SER A 64 6.08 35.84 -13.62
CA SER A 64 6.59 35.28 -14.87
C SER A 64 6.35 33.77 -14.90
N TRP A 65 6.05 33.23 -16.08
CA TRP A 65 5.92 31.78 -16.26
C TRP A 65 7.19 31.03 -15.82
N LYS A 66 8.37 31.66 -15.93
CA LYS A 66 9.66 31.11 -15.45
C LYS A 66 9.66 30.92 -13.93
N THR A 67 9.09 31.86 -13.19
CA THR A 67 8.95 31.80 -11.73
C THR A 67 7.97 30.70 -11.32
N ASN A 68 6.87 30.53 -12.05
CA ASN A 68 5.95 29.42 -11.82
C ASN A 68 6.60 28.06 -12.11
N VAL A 69 7.38 27.94 -13.18
CA VAL A 69 8.16 26.72 -13.48
C VAL A 69 9.21 26.46 -12.39
N TRP A 70 9.94 27.48 -11.95
CA TRP A 70 10.90 27.40 -10.86
C TRP A 70 10.25 26.90 -9.57
N MET A 71 9.10 27.46 -9.20
CA MET A 71 8.29 27.03 -8.06
C MET A 71 7.93 25.55 -8.16
N VAL A 72 7.41 25.10 -9.31
CA VAL A 72 7.03 23.68 -9.51
C VAL A 72 8.24 22.76 -9.41
N VAL A 73 9.34 23.08 -10.10
CA VAL A 73 10.57 22.28 -10.08
C VAL A 73 11.13 22.16 -8.65
N MET A 74 11.17 23.27 -7.91
CA MET A 74 11.66 23.26 -6.53
C MET A 74 10.71 22.56 -5.56
N THR A 75 9.39 22.60 -5.81
CA THR A 75 8.39 21.81 -5.08
C THR A 75 8.66 20.33 -5.25
N LEU A 76 8.83 19.87 -6.50
CA LEU A 76 9.09 18.48 -6.83
C LEU A 76 10.43 18.01 -6.27
N TYR A 77 11.49 18.81 -6.39
CA TYR A 77 12.81 18.48 -5.86
C TYR A 77 12.78 18.28 -4.35
N ALA A 78 12.27 19.27 -3.60
CA ALA A 78 12.24 19.17 -2.16
C ALA A 78 11.25 18.10 -1.67
N GLY A 79 10.13 17.90 -2.38
CA GLY A 79 9.17 16.84 -2.08
C GLY A 79 9.81 15.46 -2.26
N ASN A 80 10.44 15.23 -3.42
CA ASN A 80 11.19 13.99 -3.68
C ASN A 80 12.37 13.78 -2.74
N SER A 81 12.93 14.85 -2.17
CA SER A 81 14.00 14.76 -1.19
C SER A 81 13.50 14.30 0.18
N VAL A 82 12.28 14.70 0.58
CA VAL A 82 11.62 14.16 1.79
C VAL A 82 11.34 12.68 1.58
N THR A 83 10.70 12.32 0.48
CA THR A 83 10.29 10.94 0.19
C THR A 83 11.48 10.01 -0.04
N ALA A 84 12.36 10.29 -1.00
CA ALA A 84 13.51 9.42 -1.27
C ALA A 84 14.57 9.51 -0.17
N GLY A 85 14.77 10.68 0.41
CA GLY A 85 15.79 10.94 1.44
C GLY A 85 15.31 10.63 2.85
N ALA A 86 14.59 11.58 3.46
CA ALA A 86 14.19 11.51 4.87
C ALA A 86 13.42 10.22 5.18
N HIS A 87 12.48 9.88 4.31
CA HIS A 87 11.59 8.73 4.47
C HIS A 87 12.24 7.41 4.06
N ARG A 88 12.50 7.18 2.77
CA ARG A 88 12.91 5.85 2.29
C ARG A 88 14.37 5.49 2.63
N MET A 89 15.31 6.43 2.45
CA MET A 89 16.73 6.18 2.68
C MET A 89 17.10 6.20 4.16
N TRP A 90 16.88 7.33 4.84
CA TRP A 90 17.31 7.53 6.23
C TRP A 90 16.36 6.88 7.23
N CYS A 91 15.05 7.14 7.13
CA CYS A 91 14.10 6.56 8.08
C CYS A 91 13.93 5.05 7.87
N HIS A 92 13.75 4.56 6.63
CA HIS A 92 13.42 3.15 6.37
C HIS A 92 14.59 2.25 6.00
N LYS A 93 15.79 2.82 5.76
CA LYS A 93 16.99 2.05 5.36
C LYS A 93 16.69 1.17 4.13
N ALA A 94 15.89 1.70 3.20
CA ALA A 94 15.40 0.96 2.04
C ALA A 94 16.43 0.86 0.90
N PHE A 95 17.43 1.75 0.88
CA PHE A 95 18.57 1.70 -0.03
C PHE A 95 19.77 2.46 0.54
N LYS A 96 20.93 2.31 -0.09
CA LYS A 96 22.15 3.07 0.21
C LYS A 96 22.52 3.98 -0.94
N ALA A 97 23.14 5.11 -0.63
CA ALA A 97 23.56 6.08 -1.64
C ALA A 97 24.94 6.66 -1.32
N ASN A 98 25.64 7.14 -2.34
CA ASN A 98 26.91 7.81 -2.18
C ASN A 98 26.77 9.20 -1.53
N PHE A 99 27.89 9.84 -1.23
CA PHE A 99 27.93 11.17 -0.62
C PHE A 99 27.12 12.21 -1.40
N TRP A 100 27.23 12.23 -2.74
CA TRP A 100 26.61 13.25 -3.58
C TRP A 100 25.09 13.18 -3.57
N VAL A 101 24.52 11.98 -3.67
CA VAL A 101 23.07 11.78 -3.59
C VAL A 101 22.56 12.13 -2.19
N ARG A 102 23.27 11.72 -1.13
CA ARG A 102 22.91 12.07 0.26
C ARG A 102 22.95 13.58 0.49
N LEU A 103 23.95 14.27 -0.03
CA LEU A 103 24.06 15.72 0.05
C LEU A 103 22.92 16.42 -0.71
N PHE A 104 22.62 15.96 -1.93
CA PHE A 104 21.50 16.45 -2.73
C PHE A 104 20.16 16.30 -1.98
N LEU A 105 19.87 15.12 -1.45
CA LEU A 105 18.64 14.87 -0.68
C LEU A 105 18.61 15.69 0.63
N MET A 106 19.75 15.90 1.29
CA MET A 106 19.83 16.74 2.50
C MET A 106 19.49 18.20 2.19
N ILE A 107 19.98 18.74 1.07
CA ILE A 107 19.64 20.10 0.65
C ILE A 107 18.13 20.21 0.40
N GLY A 108 17.55 19.28 -0.36
CA GLY A 108 16.11 19.31 -0.65
C GLY A 108 15.22 19.13 0.59
N THR A 109 15.60 18.27 1.54
CA THR A 109 14.90 18.14 2.84
C THR A 109 15.04 19.39 3.71
N THR A 110 16.16 20.09 3.63
CA THR A 110 16.30 21.39 4.31
C THR A 110 15.37 22.44 3.70
N LEU A 111 15.24 22.44 2.38
CA LEU A 111 14.28 23.29 1.66
C LEU A 111 12.82 22.91 1.91
N SER A 112 12.52 21.75 2.49
CA SER A 112 11.14 21.35 2.79
C SER A 112 10.63 21.86 4.13
N ILE A 113 11.53 22.30 5.03
CA ILE A 113 11.21 22.90 6.33
C ILE A 113 10.27 21.99 7.15
N GLN A 114 10.59 20.70 7.22
CA GLN A 114 9.86 19.69 8.01
C GLN A 114 10.69 19.21 9.23
N ASN A 115 11.45 20.11 9.85
CA ASN A 115 12.53 19.82 10.81
C ASN A 115 13.76 19.17 10.15
N ASP A 116 14.83 19.01 10.92
CA ASP A 116 16.02 18.28 10.46
C ASP A 116 15.70 16.78 10.32
N VAL A 117 16.45 16.07 9.47
CA VAL A 117 16.14 14.68 9.13
C VAL A 117 16.20 13.76 10.35
N ILE A 118 17.01 14.05 11.36
CA ILE A 118 17.09 13.20 12.57
C ILE A 118 15.79 13.32 13.37
N GLU A 119 15.29 14.55 13.57
CA GLU A 119 14.00 14.75 14.23
C GLU A 119 12.83 14.19 13.40
N TRP A 120 12.80 14.44 12.09
CA TRP A 120 11.77 13.93 11.19
C TRP A 120 11.72 12.39 11.23
N ALA A 121 12.88 11.74 11.09
CA ALA A 121 12.95 10.28 11.09
C ALA A 121 12.60 9.67 12.45
N ARG A 122 12.94 10.33 13.58
CA ARG A 122 12.50 9.87 14.91
C ARG A 122 10.98 9.81 14.97
N ASP A 123 10.32 10.90 14.61
CA ASP A 123 8.85 10.98 14.66
C ASP A 123 8.21 9.96 13.69
N HIS A 124 8.80 9.78 12.51
CA HIS A 124 8.31 8.81 11.51
C HIS A 124 8.50 7.35 11.95
N ARG A 125 9.64 7.00 12.56
CA ARG A 125 9.89 5.66 13.12
C ARG A 125 8.91 5.34 14.26
N VAL A 126 8.61 6.32 15.11
CA VAL A 126 7.57 6.19 16.16
C VAL A 126 6.21 5.94 15.53
N HIS A 127 5.84 6.71 14.51
CA HIS A 127 4.58 6.54 13.80
C HIS A 127 4.44 5.13 13.19
N HIS A 128 5.49 4.53 12.61
CA HIS A 128 5.39 3.15 12.13
C HIS A 128 5.21 2.12 13.25
N LYS A 129 5.96 2.25 14.36
CA LYS A 129 5.93 1.27 15.45
C LYS A 129 4.65 1.32 16.27
N TRP A 130 4.07 2.51 16.47
CA TRP A 130 2.90 2.73 17.32
C TRP A 130 1.82 3.56 16.62
N ALA A 131 1.62 3.31 15.31
CA ALA A 131 0.63 3.99 14.48
C ALA A 131 -0.75 4.03 15.16
N ASP A 132 -1.47 5.13 14.98
CA ASP A 132 -2.85 5.32 15.43
C ASP A 132 -3.08 5.27 16.96
N SER A 133 -2.00 5.17 17.75
CA SER A 133 -2.03 5.23 19.22
C SER A 133 -1.70 6.63 19.76
N ASP A 134 -1.78 6.82 21.07
CA ASP A 134 -1.34 8.05 21.73
C ASP A 134 0.18 8.32 21.66
N ALA A 135 0.96 7.35 21.20
CA ALA A 135 2.38 7.52 20.89
C ALA A 135 2.64 8.01 19.46
N ASP A 136 1.65 7.95 18.56
CA ASP A 136 1.76 8.48 17.21
C ASP A 136 1.69 10.02 17.22
N PRO A 137 2.73 10.73 16.72
CA PRO A 137 2.73 12.20 16.66
C PRO A 137 1.53 12.82 15.94
N HIS A 138 0.93 12.09 15.00
CA HIS A 138 -0.09 12.57 14.07
C HIS A 138 -1.29 11.61 14.00
N ASN A 139 -1.59 10.97 15.13
CA ASN A 139 -2.67 10.00 15.31
C ASN A 139 -3.99 10.41 14.61
N ILE A 140 -4.41 9.63 13.62
CA ILE A 140 -5.65 9.86 12.86
C ILE A 140 -6.92 9.70 13.72
N ASN A 141 -6.88 8.92 14.81
CA ASN A 141 -8.00 8.74 15.73
C ASN A 141 -8.37 10.04 16.48
N ARG A 142 -7.50 11.05 16.47
CA ARG A 142 -7.78 12.41 16.98
C ARG A 142 -8.46 13.31 15.93
N GLY A 143 -8.77 12.76 14.76
CA GLY A 143 -9.50 13.41 13.68
C GLY A 143 -8.61 13.96 12.56
N PHE A 144 -9.20 14.10 11.37
CA PHE A 144 -8.51 14.53 10.15
C PHE A 144 -7.74 15.84 10.30
N PHE A 145 -8.33 16.84 10.97
CA PHE A 145 -7.66 18.13 11.17
C PHE A 145 -6.41 17.99 12.04
N PHE A 146 -6.47 17.16 13.08
CA PHE A 146 -5.34 16.90 13.95
C PHE A 146 -4.19 16.27 13.18
N SER A 147 -4.43 15.18 12.45
CA SER A 147 -3.39 14.46 11.69
C SER A 147 -2.84 15.27 10.51
N HIS A 148 -3.66 16.13 9.90
CA HIS A 148 -3.22 16.99 8.81
C HIS A 148 -2.30 18.12 9.30
N VAL A 149 -2.76 18.98 10.20
CA VAL A 149 -1.99 20.18 10.61
C VAL A 149 -2.10 20.49 12.10
N GLY A 150 -3.13 20.01 12.78
CA GLY A 150 -3.40 20.30 14.19
C GLY A 150 -2.28 19.85 15.13
N TRP A 151 -1.65 18.70 14.85
CA TRP A 151 -0.56 18.16 15.65
C TRP A 151 0.67 19.10 15.74
N LEU A 152 0.89 19.93 14.72
CA LEU A 152 1.96 20.93 14.70
C LEU A 152 1.67 22.16 15.58
N MET A 153 0.40 22.35 15.96
CA MET A 153 -0.06 23.52 16.72
C MET A 153 -0.25 23.24 18.21
N VAL A 154 0.02 22.01 18.65
CA VAL A 154 -0.11 21.59 20.04
C VAL A 154 1.19 20.99 20.56
N ARG A 155 1.31 20.85 21.87
CA ARG A 155 2.38 20.04 22.47
C ARG A 155 2.14 18.57 22.14
N LYS A 156 3.21 17.88 21.71
CA LYS A 156 3.21 16.42 21.52
C LYS A 156 2.72 15.73 22.80
N HIS A 157 1.95 14.66 22.62
CA HIS A 157 1.52 13.83 23.74
C HIS A 157 2.74 13.25 24.48
N PRO A 158 2.72 13.11 25.83
CA PRO A 158 3.85 12.56 26.58
C PRO A 158 4.32 11.18 26.08
N LYS A 159 3.38 10.33 25.63
CA LYS A 159 3.70 9.01 25.06
C LYS A 159 4.55 9.07 23.80
N VAL A 160 4.41 10.12 22.98
CA VAL A 160 5.29 10.33 21.80
C VAL A 160 6.75 10.46 22.23
N LYS A 161 7.00 11.18 23.33
CA LYS A 161 8.37 11.36 23.87
C LYS A 161 8.89 10.09 24.54
N GLU A 162 8.02 9.41 25.30
CA GLU A 162 8.34 8.14 25.97
C GLU A 162 8.73 7.05 24.96
N MET A 163 7.88 6.79 23.97
CA MET A 163 8.11 5.76 22.97
C MET A 163 9.18 6.17 21.96
N GLY A 164 9.31 7.47 21.67
CA GLY A 164 10.41 8.00 20.86
C GLY A 164 11.80 7.76 21.45
N ALA A 165 11.92 7.57 22.77
CA ALA A 165 13.19 7.21 23.40
C ALA A 165 13.54 5.72 23.21
N LYS A 166 12.58 4.87 22.85
CA LYS A 166 12.79 3.43 22.58
C LYS A 166 13.28 3.15 21.15
N VAL A 167 13.15 4.12 20.25
CA VAL A 167 13.56 3.96 18.85
C VAL A 167 15.07 4.13 18.74
N ASP A 168 15.74 3.17 18.09
CA ASP A 168 17.16 3.31 17.75
C ASP A 168 17.34 4.43 16.72
N MET A 169 18.23 5.37 17.02
CA MET A 169 18.59 6.52 16.17
C MET A 169 20.09 6.56 15.84
N SER A 170 20.86 5.57 16.30
CA SER A 170 22.32 5.55 16.24
C SER A 170 22.86 5.67 14.81
N ASP A 171 22.15 5.08 13.84
CA ASP A 171 22.51 5.14 12.43
C ASP A 171 22.42 6.56 11.84
N LEU A 172 21.46 7.36 12.32
CA LEU A 172 21.26 8.74 11.86
C LEU A 172 22.18 9.71 12.59
N GLU A 173 22.45 9.47 13.87
CA GLU A 173 23.37 10.26 14.66
C GLU A 173 24.83 10.06 14.23
N ALA A 174 25.17 8.88 13.71
CA ALA A 174 26.48 8.59 13.14
C ALA A 174 26.67 9.19 11.73
N ASP A 175 25.62 9.68 11.07
CA ASP A 175 25.70 10.26 9.73
C ASP A 175 26.26 11.70 9.78
N PRO A 176 27.48 11.97 9.26
CA PRO A 176 28.07 13.30 9.32
C PRO A 176 27.30 14.37 8.52
N ILE A 177 26.56 13.97 7.47
CA ILE A 177 25.73 14.89 6.68
C ILE A 177 24.53 15.34 7.50
N LEU A 178 23.93 14.43 8.27
CA LEU A 178 22.79 14.76 9.13
C LEU A 178 23.23 15.54 10.37
N ALA A 179 24.37 15.18 10.95
CA ALA A 179 24.98 15.96 12.03
C ALA A 179 25.27 17.41 11.59
N PHE A 180 25.77 17.59 10.37
CA PHE A 180 25.94 18.92 9.77
C PHE A 180 24.60 19.64 9.60
N GLN A 181 23.60 18.99 8.98
CA GLN A 181 22.28 19.57 8.75
C GLN A 181 21.67 20.04 10.08
N ARG A 182 21.63 19.17 11.09
CA ARG A 182 21.04 19.47 12.40
C ARG A 182 21.76 20.62 13.11
N LYS A 183 23.10 20.63 13.10
CA LYS A 183 23.90 21.69 13.72
C LYS A 183 23.64 23.06 13.09
N PHE A 184 23.46 23.11 11.76
CA PHE A 184 23.30 24.35 11.02
C PHE A 184 21.87 24.61 10.54
N TYR A 185 20.88 23.83 10.99
CA TYR A 185 19.52 23.85 10.43
C TYR A 185 18.89 25.25 10.43
N ASN A 186 18.99 25.94 11.57
CA ASN A 186 18.47 27.30 11.75
C ASN A 186 19.15 28.34 10.84
N LEU A 187 20.35 28.06 10.33
CA LEU A 187 21.03 28.89 9.34
C LEU A 187 20.71 28.45 7.90
N LEU A 188 20.65 27.15 7.63
CA LEU A 188 20.44 26.61 6.29
C LEU A 188 19.02 26.89 5.77
N VAL A 189 18.00 26.86 6.64
CA VAL A 189 16.60 27.16 6.25
C VAL A 189 16.45 28.58 5.68
N PRO A 190 16.85 29.67 6.37
CA PRO A 190 16.72 31.01 5.81
C PRO A 190 17.60 31.22 4.56
N LEU A 191 18.78 30.58 4.47
CA LEU A 191 19.59 30.60 3.25
C LEU A 191 18.89 29.90 2.09
N GLY A 192 18.17 28.81 2.36
CA GLY A 192 17.34 28.11 1.38
C GLY A 192 16.18 28.96 0.87
N VAL A 193 15.48 29.65 1.77
CA VAL A 193 14.41 30.61 1.41
C VAL A 193 14.98 31.77 0.58
N LEU A 194 16.14 32.30 0.96
CA LEU A 194 16.84 33.34 0.21
C LEU A 194 17.21 32.84 -1.19
N PHE A 195 17.77 31.64 -1.31
CA PHE A 195 18.11 31.02 -2.60
C PHE A 195 16.89 30.91 -3.51
N LEU A 196 15.77 30.37 -2.99
CA LEU A 196 14.52 30.22 -3.75
C LEU A 196 13.99 31.58 -4.26
N THR A 197 14.20 32.64 -3.50
CA THR A 197 13.72 33.99 -3.79
C THR A 197 14.65 34.76 -4.73
N VAL A 198 15.96 34.65 -4.56
CA VAL A 198 16.95 35.44 -5.31
C VAL A 198 17.16 34.90 -6.73
N VAL A 199 17.03 33.59 -6.96
CA VAL A 199 17.22 33.01 -8.29
C VAL A 199 16.28 33.65 -9.34
N PRO A 200 14.96 33.76 -9.12
CA PRO A 200 14.08 34.43 -10.07
C PRO A 200 14.41 35.91 -10.29
N VAL A 201 14.75 36.61 -9.21
CA VAL A 201 15.11 38.04 -9.26
C VAL A 201 16.37 38.26 -10.08
N TYR A 202 17.39 37.44 -9.88
CA TYR A 202 18.68 37.61 -10.54
C TYR A 202 18.68 37.15 -12.01
N PHE A 203 18.12 35.97 -12.29
CA PHE A 203 18.27 35.33 -13.61
C PHE A 203 17.23 35.76 -14.64
N TRP A 204 16.05 36.24 -14.22
CA TRP A 204 15.02 36.72 -15.14
C TRP A 204 14.27 37.95 -14.64
N ASN A 205 14.86 38.70 -13.71
CA ASN A 205 14.39 40.01 -13.25
C ASN A 205 12.94 39.99 -12.71
N GLU A 206 12.58 38.93 -11.98
CA GLU A 206 11.31 38.87 -11.26
C GLU A 206 11.29 39.90 -10.11
N ASP A 207 10.10 40.40 -9.79
CA ASP A 207 9.93 41.23 -8.60
C ASP A 207 10.25 40.44 -7.32
N LEU A 208 10.90 41.09 -6.35
CA LEU A 208 11.35 40.44 -5.11
C LEU A 208 10.18 39.88 -4.29
N PHE A 209 9.08 40.63 -4.17
CA PHE A 209 7.91 40.20 -3.39
C PHE A 209 7.17 39.07 -4.11
N VAL A 210 6.96 39.20 -5.42
CA VAL A 210 6.36 38.14 -6.24
C VAL A 210 7.18 36.86 -6.12
N SER A 211 8.50 36.95 -6.28
CA SER A 211 9.42 35.82 -6.17
C SER A 211 9.34 35.15 -4.79
N PHE A 212 9.35 35.92 -3.71
CA PHE A 212 9.26 35.38 -2.35
C PHE A 212 7.92 34.66 -2.10
N PHE A 213 6.80 35.29 -2.44
CA PHE A 213 5.49 34.71 -2.17
C PHE A 213 5.20 33.49 -3.05
N VAL A 214 5.65 33.47 -4.30
CA VAL A 214 5.45 32.33 -5.22
C VAL A 214 6.49 31.22 -4.98
N SER A 215 7.79 31.54 -5.06
CA SER A 215 8.86 30.55 -5.07
C SER A 215 9.21 30.00 -3.68
N ALA A 216 8.94 30.75 -2.61
CA ALA A 216 9.18 30.30 -1.24
C ALA A 216 7.87 29.96 -0.50
N ASN A 217 6.94 30.90 -0.32
CA ASN A 217 5.75 30.68 0.52
C ASN A 217 4.72 29.71 -0.10
N LEU A 218 4.19 30.01 -1.29
CA LEU A 218 3.23 29.15 -1.98
C LEU A 218 3.81 27.76 -2.21
N ARG A 219 5.08 27.71 -2.67
CA ARG A 219 5.84 26.47 -2.83
C ARG A 219 5.87 25.61 -1.56
N LEU A 220 6.17 26.23 -0.42
CA LEU A 220 6.24 25.55 0.86
C LEU A 220 4.87 25.03 1.28
N ALA A 221 3.82 25.86 1.18
CA ALA A 221 2.47 25.46 1.55
C ALA A 221 1.96 24.27 0.71
N ILE A 222 2.15 24.30 -0.62
CA ILE A 222 1.76 23.19 -1.52
C ILE A 222 2.45 21.88 -1.07
N GLN A 223 3.75 21.94 -0.82
CA GLN A 223 4.51 20.75 -0.41
C GLN A 223 4.10 20.23 0.97
N LEU A 224 3.91 21.13 1.94
CA LEU A 224 3.50 20.76 3.28
C LEU A 224 2.13 20.09 3.26
N HIS A 225 1.15 20.65 2.55
CA HIS A 225 -0.15 20.00 2.38
C HIS A 225 -0.05 18.66 1.65
N GLY A 226 0.83 18.52 0.66
CA GLY A 226 1.10 17.22 0.04
C GLY A 226 1.61 16.19 1.05
N THR A 227 2.51 16.59 1.94
CA THR A 227 3.03 15.70 3.00
C THR A 227 1.96 15.38 4.04
N TRP A 228 1.25 16.39 4.53
CA TRP A 228 0.18 16.25 5.53
C TRP A 228 -1.02 15.46 5.03
N LEU A 229 -1.23 15.41 3.72
CA LEU A 229 -2.27 14.58 3.10
C LEU A 229 -1.99 13.09 3.31
N ILE A 230 -0.72 12.67 3.39
CA ILE A 230 -0.37 11.29 3.74
C ILE A 230 -0.85 10.96 5.14
N ASN A 231 -0.51 11.81 6.11
CA ASN A 231 -0.90 11.67 7.51
C ASN A 231 -2.42 11.63 7.73
N SER A 232 -3.19 12.32 6.87
CA SER A 232 -4.64 12.45 7.04
C SER A 232 -5.45 11.63 6.04
N ALA A 233 -5.41 12.00 4.75
CA ALA A 233 -6.22 11.35 3.72
C ALA A 233 -5.75 9.91 3.46
N ALA A 234 -4.44 9.65 3.50
CA ALA A 234 -3.91 8.29 3.32
C ALA A 234 -4.08 7.40 4.57
N HIS A 235 -4.79 7.86 5.60
CA HIS A 235 -5.33 7.05 6.71
C HIS A 235 -6.87 7.03 6.76
N THR A 236 -7.56 7.73 5.83
CA THR A 236 -9.02 7.92 5.89
C THR A 236 -9.74 7.50 4.61
N TYR A 237 -9.22 7.88 3.43
CA TYR A 237 -9.94 7.81 2.16
C TYR A 237 -9.15 7.00 1.12
N GLY A 238 -9.47 5.72 0.95
CA GLY A 238 -8.81 4.85 -0.02
C GLY A 238 -9.08 3.37 0.22
N TYR A 239 -8.21 2.52 -0.32
CA TYR A 239 -8.36 1.05 -0.29
C TYR A 239 -7.31 0.40 0.62
N LYS A 240 -7.61 -0.78 1.16
CA LYS A 240 -6.68 -1.54 2.03
C LYS A 240 -6.37 -2.93 1.46
N PRO A 241 -5.63 -3.00 0.34
CA PRO A 241 -5.40 -4.27 -0.36
C PRO A 241 -4.40 -5.20 0.34
N PHE A 242 -3.59 -4.73 1.29
CA PHE A 242 -2.51 -5.51 1.93
C PHE A 242 -2.81 -5.84 3.40
N ASP A 243 -3.24 -4.87 4.19
CA ASP A 243 -3.66 -5.10 5.58
C ASP A 243 -4.92 -4.29 5.91
N THR A 244 -6.00 -4.99 6.21
CA THR A 244 -7.31 -4.38 6.51
C THR A 244 -7.42 -3.87 7.96
N LYS A 245 -6.51 -4.28 8.85
CA LYS A 245 -6.53 -3.94 10.28
C LYS A 245 -5.92 -2.57 10.57
N ILE A 246 -5.00 -2.10 9.74
CA ILE A 246 -4.39 -0.77 9.87
C ILE A 246 -5.27 0.32 9.22
N THR A 247 -5.14 1.57 9.65
CA THR A 247 -5.91 2.68 9.07
C THR A 247 -5.38 3.13 7.70
N ALA A 248 -4.08 2.96 7.44
CA ALA A 248 -3.43 3.36 6.19
C ALA A 248 -4.12 2.78 4.94
N VAL A 249 -4.26 3.61 3.91
CA VAL A 249 -4.97 3.31 2.66
C VAL A 249 -4.15 3.65 1.43
N ASP A 250 -4.36 2.91 0.35
CA ASP A 250 -3.82 3.16 -0.98
C ASP A 250 -4.78 4.04 -1.79
N HIS A 251 -4.22 5.05 -2.48
CA HIS A 251 -4.97 5.88 -3.40
C HIS A 251 -4.09 6.46 -4.53
N PHE A 252 -4.40 6.12 -5.79
CA PHE A 252 -3.57 6.50 -6.94
C PHE A 252 -3.42 8.02 -7.14
N ILE A 253 -4.52 8.79 -7.06
CA ILE A 253 -4.45 10.25 -7.25
C ILE A 253 -3.56 10.89 -6.18
N TYR A 254 -3.70 10.48 -4.92
CA TYR A 254 -2.86 10.97 -3.84
C TYR A 254 -1.41 10.55 -4.05
N ALA A 255 -1.14 9.35 -4.59
CA ALA A 255 0.22 8.92 -4.89
C ALA A 255 0.86 9.86 -5.91
N CYS A 256 0.14 10.25 -6.97
CA CYS A 256 0.60 11.25 -7.94
C CYS A 256 0.89 12.62 -7.28
N LEU A 257 0.04 13.08 -6.37
CA LEU A 257 0.21 14.37 -5.67
C LEU A 257 1.36 14.34 -4.65
N THR A 258 1.73 13.16 -4.16
CA THR A 258 2.70 12.97 -3.07
C THR A 258 3.98 12.27 -3.52
N ASN A 259 4.23 12.22 -4.83
CA ASN A 259 5.41 11.59 -5.44
C ASN A 259 5.57 10.08 -5.16
N GLY A 260 4.49 9.39 -4.80
CA GLY A 260 4.44 7.94 -4.61
C GLY A 260 4.15 7.47 -3.19
N GLU A 261 3.90 8.38 -2.25
CA GLU A 261 3.77 8.02 -0.82
C GLU A 261 2.37 7.56 -0.40
N ALA A 262 1.35 7.82 -1.21
CA ALA A 262 -0.03 7.41 -0.91
C ALA A 262 -0.38 5.98 -1.39
N TRP A 263 0.63 5.15 -1.67
CA TRP A 263 0.49 3.69 -1.60
C TRP A 263 0.69 3.25 -0.14
N HIS A 264 -0.11 3.85 0.75
CA HIS A 264 0.20 3.92 2.17
C HIS A 264 -0.15 2.64 2.91
N ASN A 265 -1.16 1.90 2.45
CA ASN A 265 -1.46 0.57 2.99
C ASN A 265 -0.32 -0.39 2.68
N TYR A 266 0.19 -0.37 1.44
CA TYR A 266 1.38 -1.12 1.07
C TYR A 266 2.58 -0.70 1.93
N HIS A 267 2.81 0.60 2.04
CA HIS A 267 3.95 1.14 2.76
C HIS A 267 3.96 0.75 4.25
N HIS A 268 2.82 0.84 4.95
CA HIS A 268 2.72 0.41 6.34
C HIS A 268 2.89 -1.11 6.51
N THR A 269 2.48 -1.89 5.52
CA THR A 269 2.67 -3.34 5.52
C THR A 269 4.13 -3.73 5.23
N PHE A 270 4.80 -2.94 4.39
CA PHE A 270 6.16 -3.21 3.89
C PHE A 270 7.08 -1.96 3.90
N PRO A 271 7.39 -1.39 5.08
CA PRO A 271 8.05 -0.08 5.18
C PRO A 271 9.45 -0.03 4.59
N GLN A 272 10.16 -1.15 4.47
CA GLN A 272 11.51 -1.19 3.92
C GLN A 272 11.59 -1.33 2.39
N ASP A 273 10.48 -1.48 1.67
CA ASP A 273 10.53 -1.47 0.19
C ASP A 273 10.90 -0.07 -0.31
N TYR A 274 11.97 0.05 -1.11
CA TYR A 274 12.46 1.35 -1.60
C TYR A 274 11.45 2.07 -2.51
N ARG A 275 10.44 1.37 -3.00
CA ARG A 275 9.38 1.95 -3.81
C ARG A 275 8.26 2.50 -2.93
N ALA A 276 8.11 2.03 -1.69
CA ALA A 276 6.93 2.27 -0.87
C ALA A 276 5.61 1.89 -1.60
N SER A 277 5.68 1.01 -2.60
CA SER A 277 4.54 0.61 -3.42
C SER A 277 4.76 -0.73 -4.10
N GLU A 278 3.68 -1.47 -4.34
CA GLU A 278 3.71 -2.69 -5.16
C GLU A 278 4.13 -2.36 -6.59
N TYR A 279 3.54 -1.29 -7.14
CA TYR A 279 3.78 -0.81 -8.51
C TYR A 279 5.05 0.02 -8.58
N MET A 280 5.91 -0.22 -9.57
CA MET A 280 7.24 0.39 -9.61
C MET A 280 7.21 1.92 -9.80
N TRP A 281 6.71 2.43 -10.93
CA TRP A 281 6.72 3.87 -11.25
C TRP A 281 5.32 4.50 -11.29
N ARG A 282 4.25 3.72 -11.05
CA ARG A 282 2.86 4.19 -11.15
C ARG A 282 2.60 5.26 -10.08
N GLY A 283 2.53 6.52 -10.52
CA GLY A 283 2.37 7.67 -9.62
C GLY A 283 3.53 7.87 -8.65
N ASN A 284 4.73 7.33 -8.93
CA ASN A 284 5.83 7.25 -7.97
C ASN A 284 7.12 7.85 -8.53
N MET A 285 7.20 9.18 -8.49
CA MET A 285 8.36 9.93 -9.01
C MET A 285 9.62 9.65 -8.18
N SER A 286 9.47 9.35 -6.90
CA SER A 286 10.60 9.06 -6.02
C SER A 286 11.27 7.74 -6.37
N ALA A 287 10.49 6.71 -6.71
CA ALA A 287 11.04 5.45 -7.23
C ALA A 287 11.79 5.66 -8.55
N VAL A 288 11.26 6.49 -9.47
CA VAL A 288 11.94 6.86 -10.73
C VAL A 288 13.29 7.53 -10.44
N MET A 289 13.33 8.50 -9.52
CA MET A 289 14.56 9.19 -9.13
C MET A 289 15.59 8.25 -8.52
N ILE A 290 15.16 7.36 -7.62
CA ILE A 290 16.04 6.36 -6.99
C ILE A 290 16.60 5.40 -8.04
N ASP A 291 15.78 4.94 -8.98
CA ASP A 291 16.21 4.05 -10.06
C ASP A 291 17.17 4.72 -11.04
N PHE A 292 16.98 6.00 -11.32
CA PHE A 292 17.92 6.80 -12.11
C PHE A 292 19.28 6.90 -11.42
N PHE A 293 19.32 7.21 -10.12
CA PHE A 293 20.59 7.21 -9.37
C PHE A 293 21.23 5.82 -9.28
N ALA A 294 20.43 4.75 -9.23
CA ALA A 294 20.93 3.39 -9.26
C ALA A 294 21.50 3.02 -10.63
N TYR A 295 20.88 3.46 -11.72
CA TYR A 295 21.41 3.30 -13.07
C TYR A 295 22.80 3.95 -13.21
N MET A 296 23.00 5.13 -12.63
CA MET A 296 24.31 5.79 -12.57
C MET A 296 25.31 5.15 -11.60
N GLY A 297 24.90 4.12 -10.84
CA GLY A 297 25.74 3.45 -9.85
C GLY A 297 25.92 4.26 -8.54
N TRP A 298 25.12 5.30 -8.32
CA TRP A 298 25.18 6.15 -7.12
C TRP A 298 24.29 5.66 -5.98
N VAL A 299 23.34 4.78 -6.30
CA VAL A 299 22.47 4.08 -5.36
C VAL A 299 22.66 2.56 -5.51
N TRP A 300 22.72 1.86 -4.39
CA TRP A 300 22.81 0.40 -4.32
C TRP A 300 22.01 -0.14 -3.13
N ASP A 301 22.00 -1.47 -2.97
CA ASP A 301 21.26 -2.16 -1.92
C ASP A 301 19.77 -1.76 -1.81
N ARG A 302 19.12 -1.52 -2.95
CA ARG A 302 17.68 -1.27 -3.00
C ARG A 302 16.94 -2.53 -2.55
N LYS A 303 16.17 -2.42 -1.46
CA LYS A 303 15.35 -3.48 -0.89
C LYS A 303 13.97 -3.50 -1.54
N ARG A 304 13.53 -4.68 -1.96
CA ARG A 304 12.22 -4.88 -2.59
C ARG A 304 11.53 -6.07 -1.95
N MET A 305 10.24 -5.99 -1.66
CA MET A 305 9.51 -7.17 -1.22
C MET A 305 9.33 -8.16 -2.37
N SER A 306 9.47 -9.45 -2.07
CA SER A 306 9.21 -10.50 -3.06
C SER A 306 7.74 -10.46 -3.51
N LYS A 307 7.50 -10.80 -4.78
CA LYS A 307 6.13 -10.83 -5.34
C LYS A 307 5.25 -11.88 -4.68
N GLU A 308 5.82 -12.92 -4.11
CA GLU A 308 5.09 -13.98 -3.43
C GLU A 308 4.51 -13.48 -2.11
N VAL A 309 5.33 -12.79 -1.30
CA VAL A 309 4.88 -12.17 -0.05
C VAL A 309 3.83 -11.08 -0.30
N SER A 310 4.04 -10.22 -1.31
CA SER A 310 3.05 -9.16 -1.60
C SER A 310 1.70 -9.71 -2.08
N ARG A 311 1.70 -10.84 -2.81
CA ARG A 311 0.49 -11.48 -3.34
C ARG A 311 -0.32 -12.24 -2.31
N VAL A 312 0.31 -12.84 -1.31
CA VAL A 312 -0.42 -13.55 -0.23
C VAL A 312 -1.29 -12.59 0.57
N THR A 313 -0.82 -11.36 0.79
CA THR A 313 -1.60 -10.28 1.40
C THR A 313 -2.66 -9.66 0.47
N SER A 314 -2.47 -9.71 -0.86
CA SER A 314 -3.35 -9.04 -1.82
C SER A 314 -4.57 -9.85 -2.30
N VAL A 315 -4.91 -10.98 -1.65
CA VAL A 315 -6.00 -11.85 -2.10
C VAL A 315 -7.36 -11.36 -1.61
N SER A 316 -7.82 -10.28 -2.21
CA SER A 316 -9.23 -9.91 -2.39
C SER A 316 -9.25 -8.70 -3.33
N TRP A 317 -10.18 -8.63 -4.29
CA TRP A 317 -10.49 -7.45 -5.15
C TRP A 317 -10.02 -7.39 -6.61
N PHE A 318 -9.32 -8.37 -7.18
CA PHE A 318 -8.83 -8.26 -8.58
C PHE A 318 -9.94 -8.22 -9.67
N PHE A 319 -11.21 -8.53 -9.35
CA PHE A 319 -12.30 -8.59 -10.34
C PHE A 319 -13.11 -7.29 -10.52
N CYS A 320 -13.02 -6.32 -9.61
CA CYS A 320 -13.76 -5.04 -9.72
C CYS A 320 -13.02 -3.99 -10.57
N GLU A 321 -11.70 -4.12 -10.73
CA GLU A 321 -10.82 -3.01 -11.13
C GLU A 321 -10.73 -2.81 -12.66
N ILE A 322 -10.96 -3.84 -13.48
CA ILE A 322 -10.93 -3.67 -14.95
C ILE A 322 -12.13 -2.86 -15.46
N CYS A 323 -13.30 -2.99 -14.83
CA CYS A 323 -14.50 -2.28 -15.25
C CYS A 323 -14.50 -0.78 -14.87
N ARG A 324 -13.74 -0.38 -13.84
CA ARG A 324 -13.66 1.01 -13.36
C ARG A 324 -12.53 1.82 -13.98
N ILE A 325 -11.41 1.18 -14.34
CA ILE A 325 -10.24 1.87 -14.90
C ILE A 325 -10.50 2.43 -16.32
N ILE A 326 -11.40 1.82 -17.10
CA ILE A 326 -11.74 2.32 -18.44
C ILE A 326 -12.62 3.59 -18.37
N SER A 327 -13.30 3.85 -17.25
CA SER A 327 -14.22 5.00 -17.13
C SER A 327 -13.59 6.32 -16.66
N GLU A 328 -12.35 6.32 -16.13
CA GLU A 328 -11.85 7.46 -15.34
C GLU A 328 -10.51 8.07 -15.79
N SER A 329 -10.00 7.74 -16.99
CA SER A 329 -8.72 8.30 -17.46
C SER A 329 -8.91 9.24 -18.65
N PHE A 330 -8.99 10.56 -18.42
CA PHE A 330 -8.34 11.67 -19.15
C PHE A 330 -8.88 13.04 -18.63
N ALA A 331 -7.99 14.01 -18.42
CA ALA A 331 -8.19 15.23 -17.63
C ALA A 331 -8.85 16.42 -18.40
N VAL A 332 -9.85 17.07 -17.74
CA VAL A 332 -10.26 18.50 -17.61
C VAL A 332 -10.06 19.49 -18.80
N PRO A 333 -10.91 20.53 -19.06
CA PRO A 333 -12.37 20.73 -18.96
C PRO A 333 -13.00 21.14 -20.33
N LEU A 334 -14.34 21.18 -20.41
CA LEU A 334 -15.25 21.39 -21.56
C LEU A 334 -15.89 20.06 -22.03
N ILE A 335 -17.14 20.11 -22.49
CA ILE A 335 -17.96 18.95 -22.93
C ILE A 335 -18.72 18.22 -21.79
N ALA A 336 -19.22 18.96 -20.79
CA ALA A 336 -20.23 18.43 -19.86
C ALA A 336 -21.67 18.29 -20.44
N PRO A 337 -22.14 19.05 -21.46
CA PRO A 337 -23.57 18.95 -21.83
C PRO A 337 -23.94 17.91 -22.91
N THR A 338 -23.01 17.39 -23.71
CA THR A 338 -23.36 16.53 -24.87
C THR A 338 -23.29 15.03 -24.62
N MET A 339 -22.59 14.57 -23.57
CA MET A 339 -22.47 13.14 -23.27
C MET A 339 -23.64 12.58 -22.43
N GLY A 340 -24.44 13.43 -21.80
CA GLY A 340 -25.63 13.02 -21.04
C GLY A 340 -26.73 12.38 -21.91
N LEU A 341 -26.80 12.70 -23.21
CA LEU A 341 -27.77 12.09 -24.13
C LEU A 341 -27.32 10.75 -24.71
N GLY A 342 -26.01 10.52 -24.87
CA GLY A 342 -25.48 9.25 -25.42
C GLY A 342 -25.47 8.09 -24.41
N TYR A 343 -25.55 8.39 -23.11
CA TYR A 343 -25.56 7.38 -22.04
C TYR A 343 -26.94 6.76 -21.79
N SER A 344 -28.03 7.34 -22.30
CA SER A 344 -29.38 6.76 -22.17
C SER A 344 -29.73 5.73 -23.25
N THR A 345 -28.84 5.48 -24.23
CA THR A 345 -29.16 4.68 -25.42
C THR A 345 -28.26 3.47 -25.67
N LYS A 346 -27.27 3.17 -24.81
CA LYS A 346 -26.52 1.91 -24.91
C LYS A 346 -27.26 0.77 -24.20
N ARG A 347 -27.83 -0.13 -25.00
CA ARG A 347 -28.41 -1.41 -24.57
C ARG A 347 -27.40 -2.19 -23.72
N ALA A 348 -27.88 -2.73 -22.60
CA ALA A 348 -27.16 -3.66 -21.75
C ALA A 348 -26.71 -4.88 -22.57
N ASP A 349 -25.48 -5.32 -22.33
CA ASP A 349 -24.89 -6.54 -22.86
C ASP A 349 -25.72 -7.74 -22.38
N GLU A 350 -26.18 -8.60 -23.30
CA GLU A 350 -27.15 -9.68 -23.04
C GLU A 350 -26.57 -10.83 -22.19
N ASN A 351 -25.28 -10.78 -21.82
CA ASN A 351 -24.56 -11.86 -21.14
C ASN A 351 -23.99 -11.47 -19.76
N ARG A 352 -24.61 -10.51 -19.04
CA ARG A 352 -24.22 -10.25 -17.64
C ARG A 352 -24.73 -11.38 -16.74
N ILE A 353 -23.81 -12.10 -16.08
CA ILE A 353 -24.17 -13.04 -15.02
C ILE A 353 -24.65 -12.21 -13.84
N GLU A 354 -25.95 -12.29 -13.52
CA GLU A 354 -26.49 -11.69 -12.30
C GLU A 354 -25.99 -12.48 -11.09
N PRO A 355 -25.41 -11.82 -10.07
CA PRO A 355 -24.97 -12.50 -8.87
C PRO A 355 -26.19 -13.04 -8.11
N LEU A 356 -26.09 -14.28 -7.64
CA LEU A 356 -27.18 -14.99 -6.92
C LEU A 356 -27.57 -14.31 -5.60
N VAL A 357 -26.69 -13.46 -5.05
CA VAL A 357 -26.90 -12.64 -3.85
C VAL A 357 -26.31 -11.26 -4.09
N ASP A 358 -26.86 -10.25 -3.41
CA ASP A 358 -26.30 -8.90 -3.43
C ASP A 358 -24.84 -8.94 -2.91
N PRO A 359 -23.84 -8.50 -3.71
CA PRO A 359 -22.45 -8.48 -3.29
C PRO A 359 -22.19 -7.63 -2.03
N HIS A 360 -23.04 -6.65 -1.74
CA HIS A 360 -22.97 -5.82 -0.55
C HIS A 360 -23.72 -6.41 0.65
N ASN A 361 -24.45 -7.51 0.45
CA ASN A 361 -25.25 -8.18 1.46
C ASN A 361 -25.22 -9.70 1.25
N GLN A 362 -24.08 -10.32 1.58
CA GLN A 362 -23.84 -11.74 1.31
C GLN A 362 -24.18 -12.65 2.50
N THR A 363 -24.42 -12.10 3.70
CA THR A 363 -24.66 -12.89 4.92
C THR A 363 -25.73 -12.28 5.81
N MET A 364 -26.57 -13.13 6.39
CA MET A 364 -27.55 -12.77 7.42
C MET A 364 -27.11 -13.30 8.79
N LYS A 365 -27.39 -12.56 9.85
CA LYS A 365 -27.08 -12.95 11.24
C LYS A 365 -28.29 -13.67 11.85
N LEU A 366 -28.04 -14.80 12.51
CA LEU A 366 -29.04 -15.58 13.25
C LEU A 366 -29.12 -15.11 14.71
N ASP A 367 -30.18 -15.52 15.43
CA ASP A 367 -30.47 -15.11 16.81
C ASP A 367 -29.36 -15.52 17.81
N ASP A 368 -28.65 -16.61 17.52
CA ASP A 368 -27.50 -17.09 18.32
C ASP A 368 -26.18 -16.33 18.04
N GLY A 369 -26.20 -15.38 17.10
CA GLY A 369 -25.05 -14.60 16.69
C GLY A 369 -24.24 -15.19 15.55
N SER A 370 -24.52 -16.42 15.12
CA SER A 370 -23.92 -17.03 13.94
C SER A 370 -24.39 -16.33 12.65
N ARG A 371 -23.71 -16.58 11.52
CA ARG A 371 -24.08 -15.99 10.22
C ARG A 371 -24.24 -17.09 9.18
N ILE A 372 -25.25 -16.96 8.34
CA ILE A 372 -25.48 -17.83 7.19
C ILE A 372 -25.46 -17.03 5.89
N SER A 373 -25.21 -17.69 4.76
CA SER A 373 -25.26 -17.05 3.45
C SER A 373 -26.66 -16.52 3.17
N GLN A 374 -26.76 -15.32 2.60
CA GLN A 374 -28.04 -14.74 2.18
C GLN A 374 -28.71 -15.52 1.03
N PHE A 375 -27.95 -16.43 0.40
CA PHE A 375 -28.44 -17.41 -0.54
C PHE A 375 -29.35 -18.47 0.12
N VAL A 376 -29.24 -18.61 1.44
CA VAL A 376 -29.92 -19.62 2.26
C VAL A 376 -30.83 -18.90 3.27
N SER A 377 -31.88 -18.25 2.75
CA SER A 377 -32.70 -17.29 3.50
C SER A 377 -33.70 -17.90 4.48
N ASP A 378 -33.91 -19.22 4.44
CA ASP A 378 -34.85 -19.97 5.27
C ASP A 378 -34.22 -20.55 6.55
N GLY A 379 -32.92 -20.33 6.77
CA GLY A 379 -32.19 -20.89 7.91
C GLY A 379 -31.90 -22.39 7.79
N VAL A 380 -32.23 -23.03 6.67
CA VAL A 380 -32.00 -24.46 6.45
C VAL A 380 -30.72 -24.65 5.67
N LEU A 381 -29.72 -25.31 6.26
CA LEU A 381 -28.45 -25.58 5.58
C LEU A 381 -28.66 -26.25 4.20
N LEU A 382 -28.14 -25.60 3.17
CA LEU A 382 -28.16 -26.11 1.81
C LEU A 382 -27.30 -27.37 1.72
N LYS A 383 -27.93 -28.54 1.63
CA LYS A 383 -27.23 -29.83 1.56
C LYS A 383 -26.63 -30.11 0.18
N ARG A 384 -27.26 -29.59 -0.88
CA ARG A 384 -26.80 -29.71 -2.28
C ARG A 384 -27.36 -28.56 -3.11
N THR A 385 -26.58 -28.10 -4.09
CA THR A 385 -26.99 -27.04 -5.01
C THR A 385 -27.77 -27.58 -6.20
N TYR A 386 -27.51 -28.83 -6.61
CA TYR A 386 -28.16 -29.48 -7.74
C TYR A 386 -28.64 -30.87 -7.34
N GLU A 387 -29.84 -31.25 -7.79
CA GLU A 387 -30.42 -32.57 -7.49
C GLU A 387 -29.58 -33.73 -8.07
N ASP A 388 -28.88 -33.51 -9.19
CA ASP A 388 -28.03 -34.48 -9.87
C ASP A 388 -26.54 -34.44 -9.44
N ALA A 389 -26.22 -33.70 -8.37
CA ALA A 389 -24.87 -33.65 -7.79
C ALA A 389 -24.94 -33.42 -6.27
N ALA A 390 -24.80 -34.50 -5.51
CA ALA A 390 -24.77 -34.50 -4.05
C ALA A 390 -23.34 -34.55 -3.47
N THR A 391 -22.35 -34.90 -4.30
CA THR A 391 -20.93 -34.99 -3.91
C THR A 391 -20.04 -34.09 -4.77
N LEU A 392 -18.84 -33.76 -4.27
CA LEU A 392 -17.82 -33.04 -5.06
C LEU A 392 -17.43 -33.83 -6.32
N TYR A 393 -17.37 -35.16 -6.23
CA TYR A 393 -17.13 -36.07 -7.35
C TYR A 393 -18.20 -35.95 -8.46
N GLU A 394 -19.47 -35.89 -8.08
CA GLU A 394 -20.58 -35.68 -9.01
C GLU A 394 -20.62 -34.25 -9.55
N GLY A 395 -20.23 -33.26 -8.74
CA GLY A 395 -20.19 -31.85 -9.13
C GLY A 395 -19.28 -31.61 -10.34
N VAL A 396 -18.09 -32.19 -10.36
CA VAL A 396 -17.17 -32.09 -11.50
C VAL A 396 -17.73 -32.78 -12.75
N ARG A 397 -18.30 -33.97 -12.60
CA ARG A 397 -18.93 -34.72 -13.70
C ARG A 397 -20.18 -34.03 -14.25
N ARG A 398 -20.92 -33.35 -13.38
CA ARG A 398 -22.00 -32.45 -13.78
C ARG A 398 -21.46 -31.30 -14.61
N GLY A 399 -20.37 -30.66 -14.16
CA GLY A 399 -19.65 -29.62 -14.90
C GLY A 399 -19.33 -30.05 -16.34
N ALA A 400 -18.82 -31.27 -16.53
CA ALA A 400 -18.55 -31.84 -17.85
C ALA A 400 -19.83 -31.91 -18.73
N ARG A 401 -20.94 -32.41 -18.17
CA ARG A 401 -22.22 -32.53 -18.90
C ARG A 401 -22.79 -31.18 -19.29
N VAL A 402 -22.86 -30.23 -18.35
CA VAL A 402 -23.51 -28.92 -18.59
C VAL A 402 -22.68 -28.00 -19.48
N SER A 403 -21.36 -28.12 -19.43
CA SER A 403 -20.45 -27.33 -20.28
C SER A 403 -20.19 -27.95 -21.65
N MET A 404 -20.74 -29.16 -21.92
CA MET A 404 -20.40 -29.97 -23.09
C MET A 404 -18.89 -30.19 -23.22
N ASN A 405 -18.26 -30.65 -22.14
CA ASN A 405 -16.81 -30.85 -22.02
C ASN A 405 -15.98 -29.57 -22.27
N GLY A 406 -16.42 -28.46 -21.68
CA GLY A 406 -15.73 -27.17 -21.77
C GLY A 406 -14.39 -27.12 -21.02
N PRO A 407 -13.71 -25.96 -21.02
CA PRO A 407 -12.48 -25.76 -20.25
C PRO A 407 -12.76 -25.82 -18.74
N MET A 408 -11.89 -26.51 -17.99
CA MET A 408 -12.00 -26.69 -16.54
C MET A 408 -10.83 -26.09 -15.78
N LEU A 409 -9.59 -26.52 -16.07
CA LEU A 409 -8.38 -26.06 -15.36
C LEU A 409 -7.43 -25.36 -16.31
N GLY A 410 -7.04 -24.13 -15.98
CA GLY A 410 -6.12 -23.31 -16.76
C GLY A 410 -4.76 -23.16 -16.08
N GLN A 411 -3.68 -23.31 -16.84
CA GLN A 411 -2.32 -23.02 -16.38
C GLN A 411 -1.55 -22.14 -17.37
N ARG A 412 -0.61 -21.34 -16.86
CA ARG A 412 0.31 -20.59 -17.71
C ARG A 412 1.46 -21.48 -18.13
N VAL A 413 1.63 -21.65 -19.44
CA VAL A 413 2.70 -22.46 -20.01
C VAL A 413 3.66 -21.56 -20.77
N LYS A 414 4.93 -21.56 -20.38
CA LYS A 414 5.97 -20.78 -21.04
C LYS A 414 6.30 -21.40 -22.39
N GLN A 415 6.10 -20.62 -23.45
CA GLN A 415 6.42 -20.98 -24.83
C GLN A 415 7.89 -20.63 -25.15
N GLU A 416 8.44 -21.22 -26.21
CA GLU A 416 9.82 -20.97 -26.66
C GLU A 416 10.08 -19.48 -26.96
N ASN A 417 9.06 -18.75 -27.40
CA ASN A 417 9.11 -17.31 -27.67
C ASN A 417 9.03 -16.42 -26.41
N GLY A 418 9.02 -17.01 -25.21
CA GLY A 418 8.97 -16.30 -23.93
C GLY A 418 7.59 -15.85 -23.48
N SER A 419 6.53 -16.08 -24.27
CA SER A 419 5.14 -15.82 -23.83
C SER A 419 4.63 -16.90 -22.87
N GLU A 420 3.69 -16.54 -22.00
CA GLU A 420 3.09 -17.44 -21.00
C GLU A 420 1.55 -17.44 -21.09
N PRO A 421 0.96 -17.89 -22.22
CA PRO A 421 -0.50 -17.95 -22.38
C PRO A 421 -1.14 -18.97 -21.43
N PHE A 422 -2.42 -18.76 -21.13
CA PHE A 422 -3.23 -19.78 -20.47
C PHE A 422 -3.51 -20.93 -21.43
N VAL A 423 -3.18 -22.14 -21.00
CA VAL A 423 -3.56 -23.40 -21.64
C VAL A 423 -4.58 -24.07 -20.72
N TRP A 424 -5.71 -24.43 -21.30
CA TRP A 424 -6.85 -25.01 -20.57
C TRP A 424 -6.94 -26.50 -20.83
N SER A 425 -7.15 -27.28 -19.77
CA SER A 425 -7.59 -28.66 -19.85
C SER A 425 -9.11 -28.74 -19.80
N SER A 426 -9.68 -29.61 -20.60
CA SER A 426 -11.13 -29.86 -20.59
C SER A 426 -11.56 -30.64 -19.35
N TYR A 427 -12.86 -30.66 -19.07
CA TYR A 427 -13.41 -31.49 -18.00
C TYR A 427 -13.04 -32.97 -18.15
N ASP A 428 -13.17 -33.54 -19.35
CA ASP A 428 -12.86 -34.96 -19.59
C ASP A 428 -11.37 -35.26 -19.40
N GLU A 429 -10.48 -34.35 -19.80
CA GLU A 429 -9.04 -34.49 -19.55
C GLU A 429 -8.73 -34.51 -18.06
N VAL A 430 -9.35 -33.61 -17.29
CA VAL A 430 -9.16 -33.52 -15.84
C VAL A 430 -9.74 -34.76 -15.14
N ILE A 431 -10.96 -35.18 -15.50
CA ILE A 431 -11.63 -36.36 -14.96
C ILE A 431 -10.80 -37.62 -15.25
N THR A 432 -10.36 -37.80 -16.49
CA THR A 432 -9.55 -38.97 -16.88
C THR A 432 -8.24 -39.03 -16.08
N ARG A 433 -7.55 -37.90 -15.91
CA ARG A 433 -6.31 -37.83 -15.12
C ARG A 433 -6.56 -38.10 -13.64
N SER A 434 -7.65 -37.57 -13.09
CA SER A 434 -8.09 -37.83 -11.72
C SER A 434 -8.36 -39.32 -11.51
N ASP A 435 -9.12 -39.96 -12.40
CA ASP A 435 -9.47 -41.38 -12.29
C ASP A 435 -8.21 -42.28 -12.37
N ASN A 436 -7.25 -41.93 -13.23
CA ASN A 436 -5.96 -42.63 -13.30
C ASN A 436 -5.17 -42.54 -11.98
N ILE A 437 -5.14 -41.38 -11.32
CA ILE A 437 -4.48 -41.22 -10.02
C ILE A 437 -5.24 -42.01 -8.95
N ALA A 438 -6.57 -42.00 -9.00
CA ALA A 438 -7.40 -42.73 -8.04
C ALA A 438 -7.16 -44.24 -8.11
N ILE A 439 -6.99 -44.79 -9.32
CA ILE A 439 -6.54 -46.18 -9.54
C ILE A 439 -5.16 -46.40 -8.91
N GLY A 440 -4.22 -45.48 -9.12
CA GLY A 440 -2.90 -45.54 -8.49
C GLY A 440 -2.96 -45.59 -6.96
N PHE A 441 -3.86 -44.83 -6.32
CA PHE A 441 -4.07 -44.94 -4.87
C PHE A 441 -4.52 -46.34 -4.45
N ARG A 442 -5.34 -47.02 -5.27
CA ARG A 442 -5.81 -48.38 -4.98
C ARG A 442 -4.68 -49.41 -5.14
N GLU A 443 -3.85 -49.28 -6.17
CA GLU A 443 -2.69 -50.16 -6.38
C GLU A 443 -1.66 -50.02 -5.25
N LEU A 444 -1.52 -48.82 -4.68
CA LEU A 444 -0.67 -48.56 -3.52
C LEU A 444 -1.28 -49.04 -2.19
N GLY A 445 -2.50 -49.58 -2.20
CA GLY A 445 -3.16 -50.14 -1.02
C GLY A 445 -3.72 -49.09 -0.05
N LEU A 446 -3.98 -47.85 -0.51
CA LEU A 446 -4.63 -46.86 0.34
C LEU A 446 -6.06 -47.33 0.67
N PRO A 447 -6.53 -47.19 1.92
CA PRO A 447 -7.92 -47.51 2.26
C PRO A 447 -8.94 -46.54 1.63
N ILE A 448 -10.21 -46.94 1.55
CA ILE A 448 -11.32 -46.08 1.12
C ILE A 448 -12.02 -45.48 2.35
N GLY A 449 -12.75 -44.39 2.17
CA GLY A 449 -13.62 -43.82 3.21
C GLY A 449 -13.03 -42.59 3.90
N GLU A 450 -13.90 -41.95 4.69
CA GLU A 450 -13.68 -40.63 5.30
C GLU A 450 -12.61 -40.62 6.40
N ASP A 451 -12.37 -41.78 7.03
CA ASP A 451 -11.33 -41.96 8.04
C ASP A 451 -9.91 -42.09 7.44
N THR A 452 -9.79 -42.02 6.11
CA THR A 452 -8.49 -42.11 5.42
C THR A 452 -8.05 -40.73 4.94
N PHE A 453 -6.97 -40.24 5.55
CA PHE A 453 -6.38 -38.94 5.26
C PHE A 453 -5.25 -39.06 4.22
N ILE A 454 -5.28 -38.23 3.19
CA ILE A 454 -4.26 -38.17 2.14
C ILE A 454 -3.57 -36.80 2.18
N GLY A 455 -2.34 -36.79 2.70
CA GLY A 455 -1.48 -35.60 2.70
C GLY A 455 -0.98 -35.25 1.30
N ILE A 456 -1.30 -34.05 0.82
CA ILE A 456 -0.80 -33.54 -0.48
C ILE A 456 0.18 -32.39 -0.22
N TYR A 457 1.47 -32.67 -0.38
CA TYR A 457 2.54 -31.67 -0.32
C TYR A 457 2.92 -31.17 -1.72
N SER A 458 2.38 -30.02 -2.13
CA SER A 458 2.69 -29.43 -3.44
C SER A 458 2.38 -27.93 -3.48
N LYS A 459 3.13 -27.19 -4.31
CA LYS A 459 2.79 -25.82 -4.72
C LYS A 459 1.43 -25.80 -5.43
N ASN A 460 0.77 -24.64 -5.44
CA ASN A 460 -0.50 -24.47 -6.15
C ASN A 460 -0.30 -24.62 -7.68
N ARG A 461 -0.83 -25.70 -8.24
CA ARG A 461 -0.72 -26.10 -9.65
C ARG A 461 -1.86 -27.05 -10.03
N VAL A 462 -2.08 -27.25 -11.33
CA VAL A 462 -3.21 -28.07 -11.83
C VAL A 462 -3.19 -29.50 -11.30
N GLU A 463 -2.01 -30.08 -11.11
CA GLU A 463 -1.83 -31.43 -10.58
C GLU A 463 -2.31 -31.56 -9.15
N TRP A 464 -2.25 -30.48 -8.36
CA TRP A 464 -2.77 -30.46 -6.99
C TRP A 464 -4.29 -30.73 -7.00
N ILE A 465 -5.03 -29.99 -7.84
CA ILE A 465 -6.49 -30.14 -7.97
C ILE A 465 -6.85 -31.52 -8.54
N ILE A 466 -6.11 -32.00 -9.54
CA ILE A 466 -6.36 -33.33 -10.12
C ILE A 466 -6.17 -34.44 -9.07
N THR A 467 -5.17 -34.30 -8.20
CA THR A 467 -4.92 -35.27 -7.11
C THR A 467 -5.99 -35.20 -6.02
N GLU A 468 -6.47 -33.99 -5.70
CA GLU A 468 -7.61 -33.80 -4.81
C GLU A 468 -8.87 -34.51 -5.34
N LEU A 469 -9.21 -34.32 -6.62
CA LEU A 469 -10.37 -34.99 -7.22
C LEU A 469 -10.26 -36.51 -7.20
N ALA A 470 -9.04 -37.04 -7.32
CA ALA A 470 -8.77 -38.47 -7.21
C ALA A 470 -9.05 -39.02 -5.80
N ALA A 471 -8.77 -38.24 -4.75
CA ALA A 471 -9.08 -38.62 -3.37
C ALA A 471 -10.60 -38.67 -3.13
N TYR A 472 -11.34 -37.70 -3.67
CA TYR A 472 -12.80 -37.64 -3.55
C TYR A 472 -13.53 -38.80 -4.23
N ALA A 473 -12.92 -39.44 -5.24
CA ALA A 473 -13.51 -40.60 -5.92
C ALA A 473 -13.78 -41.79 -4.99
N TYR A 474 -13.07 -41.87 -3.86
CA TYR A 474 -13.21 -42.94 -2.87
C TYR A 474 -13.47 -42.42 -1.46
N SER A 475 -14.05 -41.22 -1.36
CA SER A 475 -14.41 -40.56 -0.09
C SER A 475 -13.24 -40.33 0.86
N ASN A 476 -12.00 -40.29 0.35
CA ASN A 476 -10.85 -39.98 1.18
C ASN A 476 -10.80 -38.48 1.52
N ALA A 477 -10.34 -38.15 2.72
CA ALA A 477 -10.16 -36.78 3.17
C ALA A 477 -8.77 -36.27 2.75
N ILE A 478 -8.69 -35.10 2.15
CA ILE A 478 -7.40 -34.49 1.81
C ILE A 478 -6.83 -33.71 3.00
N VAL A 479 -5.52 -33.77 3.17
CA VAL A 479 -4.78 -32.95 4.12
C VAL A 479 -3.81 -32.06 3.33
N PRO A 480 -4.16 -30.79 3.07
CA PRO A 480 -3.33 -29.91 2.28
C PRO A 480 -2.09 -29.49 3.07
N ILE A 481 -0.90 -29.74 2.53
CA ILE A 481 0.37 -29.33 3.14
C ILE A 481 1.11 -28.42 2.15
N TYR A 482 1.34 -27.17 2.53
CA TYR A 482 2.02 -26.18 1.68
C TYR A 482 3.45 -25.94 2.16
N ASP A 483 4.35 -25.67 1.21
CA ASP A 483 5.75 -25.32 1.48
C ASP A 483 5.90 -24.01 2.27
N THR A 484 4.87 -23.16 2.25
CA THR A 484 4.81 -21.89 2.98
C THR A 484 4.48 -22.03 4.47
N LEU A 485 4.04 -23.19 4.96
CA LEU A 485 3.64 -23.38 6.36
C LEU A 485 4.84 -23.48 7.32
N GLY A 486 6.04 -23.76 6.81
CA GLY A 486 7.22 -24.04 7.62
C GLY A 486 7.25 -25.48 8.17
N ASN A 487 8.45 -25.97 8.48
CA ASN A 487 8.66 -27.39 8.80
C ASN A 487 7.91 -27.83 10.06
N ASP A 488 7.84 -26.98 11.09
CA ASP A 488 7.20 -27.32 12.37
C ASP A 488 5.68 -27.49 12.22
N ALA A 489 5.03 -26.62 11.44
CA ALA A 489 3.59 -26.72 11.17
C ALA A 489 3.27 -27.93 10.29
N CYS A 490 4.09 -28.22 9.27
CA CYS A 490 3.94 -29.42 8.46
C CYS A 490 4.06 -30.69 9.32
N ALA A 491 5.04 -30.75 10.21
CA ALA A 491 5.23 -31.88 11.12
C ALA A 491 4.05 -32.03 12.09
N PHE A 492 3.53 -30.93 12.62
CA PHE A 492 2.34 -30.95 13.47
C PHE A 492 1.12 -31.52 12.73
N ILE A 493 0.83 -31.04 11.53
CA ILE A 493 -0.31 -31.50 10.72
C ILE A 493 -0.20 -33.00 10.46
N ILE A 494 0.97 -33.48 10.02
CA ILE A 494 1.19 -34.91 9.72
C ILE A 494 1.03 -35.79 10.96
N ASN A 495 1.27 -35.28 12.17
CA ASN A 495 1.13 -36.06 13.39
C ASN A 495 -0.32 -36.12 13.90
N GLU A 496 -1.16 -35.14 13.54
CA GLU A 496 -2.55 -35.03 14.00
C GLU A 496 -3.57 -35.63 13.02
N THR A 497 -3.18 -35.86 11.77
CA THR A 497 -4.00 -36.43 10.69
C THR A 497 -3.39 -37.71 10.14
#